data_AF-A0A6G3D580-F1
#
_entry.id   AF-A0A6G3D580-F1
#
_cell.length_a   1.000
_cell.length_b   1.000
_cell.length_c   1.000
_cell.angle_alpha   90.00
_cell.angle_beta   90.00
_cell.angle_gamma   90.00
#
_symmetry.space_group_name_H-M   'P 1'
#
loop_
_entity.id
_entity.type
_entity.pdbx_description
1 polymer ?
#
loop_
_entity_poly.entity_id
_entity_poly.type
_entity_poly.pdbx_seq_one_letter_code
_entity_poly.pdbx_strand_id
1 'polypeptide(L)'
;MMATAPAPEFLNDHRGTPKPRFEMPLPYEAARLGIAFHEAGHAVLAMAYGMRVITSEVMAWEPEPGGWALSGNTAHEAWNTPPWHFAAMAAAGEVAQVGYLMAYGLWTPERAYACTADHDREQAIDTLAEFGYCLARDHVPADGKSWGMVRGMARRKVGHLWHEIRTVAHAMDARTVLTGDEIADLTGMVNPPSGGAA
;
A
#
# COMPACT_ATOMS: atom_id res chain seq x y z
N MET A 1 18.17 -14.46 -10.75
CA MET A 1 17.69 -15.48 -9.79
C MET A 1 16.65 -14.80 -8.92
N MET A 2 15.41 -15.30 -8.92
CA MET A 2 14.43 -14.84 -7.93
C MET A 2 14.81 -15.39 -6.54
N ALA A 3 14.51 -14.62 -5.51
CA ALA A 3 14.86 -14.98 -4.13
C ALA A 3 14.04 -16.18 -3.65
N THR A 4 14.49 -16.79 -2.55
CA THR A 4 13.66 -17.69 -1.74
C THR A 4 12.40 -16.98 -1.25
N ALA A 5 11.33 -17.74 -1.01
CA ALA A 5 10.08 -17.19 -0.51
C ALA A 5 10.30 -16.29 0.73
N PRO A 6 9.60 -15.15 0.85
CA PRO A 6 9.63 -14.33 2.05
C PRO A 6 9.23 -15.12 3.29
N ALA A 7 9.66 -14.64 4.45
CA ALA A 7 9.25 -15.23 5.72
C ALA A 7 7.71 -15.16 5.87
N PRO A 8 7.06 -16.16 6.50
CA PRO A 8 5.60 -16.29 6.52
C PRO A 8 4.87 -15.04 7.03
N GLU A 9 5.46 -14.30 7.97
CA GLU A 9 4.92 -13.05 8.50
C GLU A 9 4.65 -11.99 7.42
N PHE A 10 5.40 -11.98 6.32
CA PHE A 10 5.19 -11.06 5.19
C PHE A 10 4.12 -11.54 4.21
N LEU A 11 3.75 -12.81 4.31
CA LEU A 11 2.74 -13.46 3.47
C LEU A 11 1.39 -13.63 4.18
N ASN A 12 1.33 -13.25 5.46
CA ASN A 12 0.12 -13.26 6.27
C ASN A 12 -0.46 -11.84 6.40
N ASP A 13 -1.76 -11.77 6.66
CA ASP A 13 -2.45 -10.54 7.04
C ASP A 13 -2.16 -10.17 8.51
N HIS A 14 -2.72 -9.06 8.97
CA HIS A 14 -2.54 -8.57 10.34
C HIS A 14 -3.13 -9.50 11.41
N ARG A 15 -3.96 -10.48 11.03
CA ARG A 15 -4.51 -11.52 11.92
C ARG A 15 -3.70 -12.82 11.89
N GLY A 16 -2.62 -12.88 11.09
CA GLY A 16 -1.79 -14.07 10.91
C GLY A 16 -2.36 -15.10 9.93
N THR A 17 -3.40 -14.74 9.15
CA THR A 17 -3.97 -15.60 8.10
C THR A 17 -3.24 -15.35 6.78
N PRO A 18 -2.96 -16.37 5.94
CA PRO A 18 -2.34 -16.14 4.64
C PRO A 18 -3.11 -15.14 3.78
N LYS A 19 -2.40 -14.15 3.21
CA LYS A 19 -2.98 -13.19 2.27
C LYS A 19 -3.57 -13.95 1.06
N PRO A 20 -4.72 -13.50 0.52
CA PRO A 20 -5.30 -14.11 -0.68
C PRO A 20 -4.31 -13.99 -1.85
N ARG A 21 -4.25 -15.05 -2.66
CA ARG A 21 -3.46 -15.07 -3.89
C ARG A 21 -4.37 -14.80 -5.08
N PHE A 22 -3.94 -13.88 -5.94
CA PHE A 22 -4.65 -13.54 -7.17
C PHE A 22 -3.74 -13.81 -8.37
N GLU A 23 -4.33 -14.35 -9.43
CA GLU A 23 -3.66 -14.34 -10.73
C GLU A 23 -3.62 -12.90 -11.24
N MET A 24 -2.42 -12.42 -11.57
CA MET A 24 -2.22 -11.11 -12.15
C MET A 24 -2.08 -11.25 -13.67
N PRO A 25 -3.07 -10.81 -14.48
CA PRO A 25 -3.03 -10.95 -15.94
C PRO A 25 -2.15 -9.86 -16.60
N LEU A 26 -0.90 -9.80 -16.15
CA LEU A 26 0.19 -8.97 -16.65
C LEU A 26 1.49 -9.78 -16.69
N PRO A 27 2.40 -9.49 -17.63
CA PRO A 27 3.77 -9.99 -17.57
C PRO A 27 4.46 -9.55 -16.27
N TYR A 28 5.45 -10.34 -15.83
CA TYR A 28 6.18 -10.12 -14.57
C TYR A 28 6.59 -8.65 -14.34
N GLU A 29 7.25 -8.00 -15.31
CA GLU A 29 7.74 -6.63 -15.13
C GLU A 29 6.61 -5.62 -14.92
N ALA A 30 5.50 -5.76 -15.65
CA ALA A 30 4.35 -4.88 -15.49
C ALA A 30 3.60 -5.14 -14.17
N ALA A 31 3.58 -6.40 -13.71
CA ALA A 31 3.02 -6.78 -12.42
C ALA A 31 3.87 -6.27 -11.26
N ARG A 32 5.19 -6.41 -11.34
CA ARG A 32 6.16 -5.93 -10.34
C ARG A 32 6.10 -4.42 -10.18
N LEU A 33 6.12 -3.68 -11.28
CA LEU A 33 5.94 -2.23 -11.24
C LEU A 33 4.57 -1.87 -10.65
N GLY A 34 3.52 -2.65 -10.93
CA GLY A 34 2.21 -2.48 -10.30
C GLY A 34 2.27 -2.58 -8.77
N ILE A 35 2.97 -3.56 -8.23
CA ILE A 35 3.19 -3.68 -6.78
C ILE A 35 4.06 -2.51 -6.26
N ALA A 36 5.06 -2.05 -7.01
CA ALA A 36 5.83 -0.87 -6.63
C ALA A 36 4.94 0.39 -6.52
N PHE A 37 3.96 0.56 -7.41
CA PHE A 37 2.95 1.64 -7.29
C PHE A 37 2.03 1.46 -6.08
N HIS A 38 1.67 0.21 -5.74
CA HIS A 38 0.89 -0.11 -4.56
C HIS A 38 1.62 0.34 -3.28
N GLU A 39 2.85 -0.10 -3.10
CA GLU A 39 3.66 0.23 -1.92
C GLU A 39 4.04 1.71 -1.86
N ALA A 40 4.39 2.31 -3.00
CA ALA A 40 4.60 3.75 -3.10
C ALA A 40 3.35 4.55 -2.71
N GLY A 41 2.15 4.04 -3.03
CA GLY A 41 0.88 4.61 -2.62
C GLY A 41 0.77 4.72 -1.10
N HIS A 42 1.03 3.62 -0.38
CA HIS A 42 1.06 3.62 1.08
C HIS A 42 2.11 4.58 1.63
N ALA A 43 3.36 4.46 1.20
CA ALA A 43 4.47 5.21 1.78
C ALA A 43 4.32 6.73 1.59
N VAL A 44 3.95 7.17 0.38
CA VAL A 44 3.76 8.59 0.09
C VAL A 44 2.54 9.15 0.84
N LEU A 45 1.42 8.43 0.91
CA LEU A 45 0.27 8.91 1.70
C LEU A 45 0.56 8.92 3.20
N ALA A 46 1.31 7.95 3.71
CA ALA A 46 1.75 7.90 5.10
C ALA A 46 2.52 9.18 5.46
N MET A 47 3.57 9.52 4.71
CA MET A 47 4.33 10.75 4.93
C MET A 47 3.50 12.02 4.77
N ALA A 48 2.63 12.07 3.75
CA ALA A 48 1.77 13.23 3.54
C ALA A 48 0.79 13.48 4.69
N TYR A 49 0.50 12.45 5.49
CA TYR A 49 -0.32 12.52 6.68
C TYR A 49 0.48 12.58 7.99
N GLY A 50 1.81 12.71 7.92
CA GLY A 50 2.67 12.87 9.08
C GLY A 50 2.99 11.55 9.81
N MET A 51 2.82 10.41 9.14
CA MET A 51 3.31 9.12 9.64
C MET A 51 4.79 8.96 9.25
N ARG A 52 5.57 8.30 10.11
CA ARG A 52 6.94 7.91 9.77
C ARG A 52 6.91 6.65 8.92
N VAL A 53 7.56 6.68 7.77
CA VAL A 53 7.84 5.44 7.01
C VAL A 53 9.16 4.88 7.49
N ILE A 54 9.18 3.59 7.80
CA ILE A 54 10.39 2.86 8.16
C ILE A 54 11.00 2.31 6.86
N THR A 55 10.25 1.47 6.15
CA THR A 55 10.63 0.87 4.86
C THR A 55 9.41 0.67 3.98
N SER A 56 9.65 0.57 2.68
CA SER A 56 8.66 0.17 1.68
C SER A 56 9.35 -0.66 0.60
N GLU A 57 8.82 -1.84 0.29
CA GLU A 57 9.50 -2.83 -0.54
C GLU A 57 8.59 -3.67 -1.43
N VAL A 58 9.14 -4.12 -2.56
CA VAL A 58 8.52 -5.13 -3.44
C VAL A 58 9.25 -6.46 -3.30
N MET A 59 8.55 -7.48 -2.80
CA MET A 59 9.06 -8.84 -2.68
C MET A 59 8.72 -9.66 -3.93
N ALA A 60 9.73 -10.34 -4.49
CA ALA A 60 9.57 -11.24 -5.63
C ALA A 60 10.29 -12.58 -5.36
N TRP A 61 9.60 -13.69 -5.59
CA TRP A 61 10.16 -15.03 -5.40
C TRP A 61 9.56 -16.03 -6.39
N GLU A 62 10.19 -17.21 -6.46
CA GLU A 62 9.76 -18.31 -7.32
C GLU A 62 9.09 -19.40 -6.45
N PRO A 63 7.74 -19.50 -6.44
CA PRO A 63 7.04 -20.49 -5.62
C PRO A 63 7.24 -21.92 -6.14
N GLU A 64 7.50 -22.06 -7.43
CA GLU A 64 7.71 -23.31 -8.16
C GLU A 64 8.59 -23.04 -9.40
N PRO A 65 9.32 -24.05 -9.93
CA PRO A 65 10.24 -23.84 -11.04
C PRO A 65 9.60 -23.18 -12.27
N GLY A 66 10.11 -22.04 -12.69
CA GLY A 66 9.62 -21.23 -13.81
C GLY A 66 8.42 -20.33 -13.48
N GLY A 67 7.92 -20.38 -12.25
CA GLY A 67 6.86 -19.50 -11.74
C GLY A 67 7.42 -18.22 -11.11
N TRP A 68 6.51 -17.31 -10.75
CA TRP A 68 6.85 -16.14 -9.94
C TRP A 68 5.67 -15.75 -9.06
N ALA A 69 5.99 -15.11 -7.93
CA ALA A 69 5.03 -14.51 -7.03
C ALA A 69 5.56 -13.14 -6.58
N LEU A 70 4.62 -12.24 -6.34
CA LEU A 70 4.90 -10.86 -5.93
C LEU A 70 4.07 -10.53 -4.68
N SER A 71 4.66 -9.74 -3.80
CA SER A 71 4.00 -9.10 -2.66
C SER A 71 4.72 -7.78 -2.38
N GLY A 72 4.17 -6.98 -1.49
CA GLY A 72 4.83 -5.78 -0.99
C GLY A 72 4.61 -5.60 0.50
N ASN A 73 5.41 -4.71 1.08
CA ASN A 73 5.31 -4.36 2.48
C ASN A 73 5.74 -2.91 2.69
N THR A 74 4.91 -2.14 3.39
CA THR A 74 5.22 -0.78 3.82
C THR A 74 5.09 -0.66 5.34
N ALA A 75 6.23 -0.67 6.01
CA ALA A 75 6.33 -0.50 7.45
C ALA A 75 6.32 0.99 7.82
N HIS A 76 5.49 1.36 8.79
CA HIS A 76 5.30 2.75 9.20
C HIS A 76 4.91 2.85 10.68
N GLU A 77 5.09 4.05 11.25
CA GLU A 77 4.63 4.42 12.57
C GLU A 77 3.60 5.55 12.46
N ALA A 78 2.42 5.34 13.06
CA ALA A 78 1.27 6.25 12.94
C ALA A 78 0.99 7.05 14.24
N TRP A 79 2.03 7.43 14.98
CA TRP A 79 1.89 8.20 16.23
C TRP A 79 1.09 9.49 16.02
N ASN A 80 0.10 9.73 16.89
CA ASN A 80 -0.78 10.91 16.85
C ASN A 80 -1.45 11.18 15.48
N THR A 81 -1.59 10.16 14.65
CA THR A 81 -2.17 10.31 13.32
C THR A 81 -3.69 10.27 13.39
N PRO A 82 -4.42 11.19 12.72
CA PRO A 82 -5.87 11.11 12.65
C PRO A 82 -6.33 9.75 12.09
N PRO A 83 -7.33 9.09 12.68
CA PRO A 83 -7.74 7.73 12.30
C PRO A 83 -8.14 7.62 10.82
N TRP A 84 -8.80 8.66 10.30
CA TRP A 84 -9.22 8.69 8.89
C TRP A 84 -8.05 8.90 7.93
N HIS A 85 -6.93 9.44 8.39
CA HIS A 85 -5.69 9.50 7.59
C HIS A 85 -5.02 8.13 7.52
N PHE A 86 -4.99 7.38 8.64
CA PHE A 86 -4.56 5.99 8.65
C PHE A 86 -5.40 5.13 7.68
N ALA A 87 -6.73 5.20 7.79
CA ALA A 87 -7.60 4.47 6.89
C ALA A 87 -7.40 4.88 5.41
N ALA A 88 -7.19 6.17 5.13
CA ALA A 88 -6.93 6.63 3.76
C ALA A 88 -5.56 6.18 3.22
N MET A 89 -4.55 6.07 4.08
CA MET A 89 -3.26 5.47 3.74
C MET A 89 -3.40 3.97 3.46
N ALA A 90 -4.20 3.24 4.25
CA ALA A 90 -4.49 1.83 3.98
C ALA A 90 -5.22 1.62 2.64
N ALA A 91 -6.07 2.55 2.21
CA ALA A 91 -6.69 2.49 0.89
C ALA A 91 -5.76 2.94 -0.27
N ALA A 92 -4.57 3.46 0.02
CA ALA A 92 -3.72 4.12 -0.96
C ALA A 92 -3.12 3.16 -1.99
N GLY A 93 -2.70 1.97 -1.56
CA GLY A 93 -2.01 1.02 -2.44
C GLY A 93 -2.86 0.55 -3.60
N GLU A 94 -4.06 0.01 -3.32
CA GLU A 94 -5.02 -0.38 -4.36
C GLU A 94 -5.32 0.79 -5.32
N VAL A 95 -5.55 1.99 -4.77
CA VAL A 95 -5.88 3.17 -5.56
C VAL A 95 -4.72 3.59 -6.47
N ALA A 96 -3.48 3.57 -5.97
CA ALA A 96 -2.29 3.91 -6.73
C ALA A 96 -2.00 2.89 -7.82
N GLN A 97 -2.13 1.59 -7.52
CA GLN A 97 -1.94 0.51 -8.48
C GLN A 97 -2.97 0.56 -9.62
N VAL A 98 -4.24 0.80 -9.31
CA VAL A 98 -5.28 1.02 -10.34
C VAL A 98 -4.99 2.29 -11.16
N GLY A 99 -4.50 3.35 -10.51
CA GLY A 99 -4.04 4.57 -11.19
C GLY A 99 -2.91 4.30 -12.19
N TYR A 100 -1.96 3.43 -11.83
CA TYR A 100 -0.90 2.96 -12.71
C TYR A 100 -1.47 2.23 -13.93
N LEU A 101 -2.41 1.30 -13.72
CA LEU A 101 -3.04 0.60 -14.83
C LEU A 101 -3.69 1.57 -15.84
N MET A 102 -4.38 2.60 -15.33
CA MET A 102 -5.00 3.62 -16.17
C MET A 102 -3.95 4.47 -16.90
N ALA A 103 -2.94 4.97 -16.19
CA ALA A 103 -1.93 5.86 -16.75
C ALA A 103 -1.04 5.20 -17.82
N TYR A 104 -0.85 3.88 -17.74
CA TYR A 104 0.02 3.13 -18.66
C TYR A 104 -0.77 2.38 -19.75
N GLY A 105 -2.09 2.61 -19.87
CA GLY A 105 -2.92 1.94 -20.86
C GLY A 105 -3.07 0.44 -20.64
N LEU A 106 -2.89 -0.03 -19.40
CA LEU A 106 -2.98 -1.43 -19.00
C LEU A 106 -4.35 -1.78 -18.40
N TRP A 107 -5.21 -0.79 -18.14
CA TRP A 107 -6.46 -1.00 -17.42
C TRP A 107 -7.42 -1.94 -18.16
N THR A 108 -7.89 -2.96 -17.43
CA THR A 108 -9.09 -3.76 -17.72
C THR A 108 -9.81 -4.03 -16.40
N PRO A 109 -11.11 -4.40 -16.41
CA PRO A 109 -11.82 -4.80 -15.20
C PRO A 109 -11.11 -5.93 -14.43
N GLU A 110 -10.58 -6.92 -15.14
CA GLU A 110 -9.91 -8.09 -14.56
C GLU A 110 -8.60 -7.69 -13.87
N ARG A 111 -7.80 -6.82 -14.50
CA ARG A 111 -6.56 -6.29 -13.91
C ARG A 111 -6.83 -5.41 -12.70
N ALA A 112 -7.84 -4.56 -12.78
CA ALA A 112 -8.24 -3.73 -11.64
C ALA A 112 -8.73 -4.58 -10.46
N TYR A 113 -9.46 -5.67 -10.74
CA TYR A 113 -9.88 -6.62 -9.72
C TYR A 113 -8.69 -7.34 -9.07
N ALA A 114 -7.66 -7.71 -9.85
CA ALA A 114 -6.43 -8.31 -9.33
C ALA A 114 -5.59 -7.37 -8.44
N CYS A 115 -5.91 -6.07 -8.38
CA CYS A 115 -5.31 -5.11 -7.45
C CYS A 115 -6.02 -5.04 -6.09
N THR A 116 -7.12 -5.79 -5.88
CA THR A 116 -7.93 -5.71 -4.66
C THR A 116 -7.09 -5.98 -3.43
N ALA A 117 -7.15 -5.06 -2.46
CA ALA A 117 -6.38 -5.12 -1.23
C ALA A 117 -7.28 -5.26 -0.01
N ASP A 118 -8.06 -6.33 0.03
CA ASP A 118 -9.00 -6.58 1.11
C ASP A 118 -8.31 -6.61 2.48
N HIS A 119 -7.08 -7.12 2.55
CA HIS A 119 -6.30 -7.17 3.79
C HIS A 119 -6.01 -5.76 4.37
N ASP A 120 -5.69 -4.76 3.55
CA ASP A 120 -5.49 -3.38 4.02
C ASP A 120 -6.80 -2.79 4.57
N ARG A 121 -7.92 -3.09 3.90
CA ARG A 121 -9.24 -2.69 4.39
C ARG A 121 -9.52 -3.31 5.76
N GLU A 122 -9.33 -4.62 5.90
CA GLU A 122 -9.62 -5.32 7.16
C GLU A 122 -8.69 -4.86 8.27
N GLN A 123 -7.40 -4.59 7.98
CA GLN A 123 -6.48 -3.99 8.94
C GLN A 123 -6.97 -2.61 9.38
N ALA A 124 -7.36 -1.75 8.44
CA ALA A 124 -7.89 -0.43 8.77
C ALA A 124 -9.16 -0.52 9.64
N ILE A 125 -10.07 -1.45 9.34
CA ILE A 125 -11.30 -1.65 10.13
C ILE A 125 -10.95 -2.06 11.55
N ASP A 126 -10.11 -3.08 11.72
CA ASP A 126 -9.79 -3.61 13.04
C ASP A 126 -9.00 -2.61 13.87
N THR A 127 -7.97 -1.98 13.30
CA THR A 127 -7.17 -0.96 13.98
C THR A 127 -8.05 0.21 14.42
N LEU A 128 -8.94 0.73 13.56
CA LEU A 128 -9.81 1.83 13.97
C LEU A 128 -10.80 1.42 15.06
N ALA A 129 -11.31 0.18 15.03
CA ALA A 129 -12.19 -0.34 16.04
C ALA A 129 -11.53 -0.42 17.43
N GLU A 130 -10.23 -0.76 17.50
CA GLU A 130 -9.45 -0.74 18.75
C GLU A 130 -9.39 0.65 19.40
N PHE A 131 -9.47 1.71 18.61
CA PHE A 131 -9.51 3.11 19.08
C PHE A 131 -10.93 3.69 19.17
N GLY A 132 -11.96 2.88 19.03
CA GLY A 132 -13.37 3.30 19.16
C GLY A 132 -13.96 3.99 17.94
N TYR A 133 -13.32 3.90 16.77
CA TYR A 133 -13.83 4.45 15.50
C TYR A 133 -14.56 3.38 14.69
N CYS A 134 -15.67 3.76 14.04
CA CYS A 134 -16.44 2.84 13.21
C CYS A 134 -16.12 3.04 11.71
N LEU A 135 -15.45 2.05 11.12
CA LEU A 135 -15.25 1.93 9.68
C LEU A 135 -16.00 0.70 9.17
N ALA A 136 -16.96 0.88 8.28
CA ALA A 136 -17.75 -0.23 7.72
C ALA A 136 -17.40 -0.50 6.26
N ARG A 137 -17.55 -1.75 5.81
CA ARG A 137 -17.18 -2.20 4.46
C ARG A 137 -18.08 -1.61 3.37
N ASP A 138 -19.39 -1.65 3.58
CA ASP A 138 -20.41 -1.52 2.53
C ASP A 138 -21.49 -0.46 2.81
N HIS A 139 -21.55 0.07 4.04
CA HIS A 139 -22.50 1.10 4.44
C HIS A 139 -21.82 2.21 5.24
N VAL A 140 -22.50 3.34 5.45
CA VAL A 140 -22.04 4.41 6.33
C VAL A 140 -22.63 4.17 7.72
N PRO A 141 -21.81 3.88 8.75
CA PRO A 141 -22.30 3.70 10.11
C PRO A 141 -22.61 5.05 10.76
N ALA A 142 -23.40 5.04 11.84
CA ALA A 142 -23.58 6.23 12.68
C ALA A 142 -22.22 6.68 13.22
N ASP A 143 -21.92 7.98 13.12
CA ASP A 143 -20.68 8.59 13.59
C ASP A 143 -19.36 8.02 13.03
N GLY A 144 -19.41 7.34 11.87
CA GLY A 144 -18.23 6.76 11.24
C GLY A 144 -18.13 7.01 9.73
N LYS A 145 -17.37 6.15 9.03
CA LYS A 145 -17.18 6.22 7.57
C LYS A 145 -17.36 4.85 6.93
N SER A 146 -17.76 4.85 5.67
CA SER A 146 -17.67 3.65 4.83
C SER A 146 -16.29 3.54 4.18
N TRP A 147 -15.89 2.33 3.81
CA TRP A 147 -14.67 2.10 3.02
C TRP A 147 -14.71 2.87 1.69
N GLY A 148 -15.89 2.99 1.07
CA GLY A 148 -16.07 3.82 -0.12
C GLY A 148 -15.68 5.29 0.09
N MET A 149 -16.03 5.88 1.24
CA MET A 149 -15.61 7.25 1.60
C MET A 149 -14.10 7.34 1.79
N VAL A 150 -13.49 6.36 2.47
CA VAL A 150 -12.04 6.29 2.69
C VAL A 150 -11.28 6.15 1.37
N ARG A 151 -11.71 5.27 0.47
CA ARG A 151 -11.15 5.17 -0.90
C ARG A 151 -11.30 6.48 -1.67
N GLY A 152 -12.40 7.21 -1.47
CA GLY A 152 -12.59 8.55 -2.03
C GLY A 152 -11.59 9.58 -1.49
N MET A 153 -11.24 9.51 -0.20
CA MET A 153 -10.18 10.33 0.40
C MET A 153 -8.81 9.98 -0.18
N ALA A 154 -8.48 8.69 -0.24
CA ALA A 154 -7.24 8.18 -0.81
C ALA A 154 -7.09 8.61 -2.28
N ARG A 155 -8.13 8.43 -3.11
CA ARG A 155 -8.13 8.83 -4.53
C ARG A 155 -7.80 10.30 -4.75
N ARG A 156 -8.38 11.21 -3.96
CA ARG A 156 -8.06 12.65 -4.08
C ARG A 156 -6.59 12.93 -3.76
N LYS A 157 -6.08 12.30 -2.70
CA LYS A 157 -4.70 12.51 -2.24
C LYS A 157 -3.68 11.85 -3.17
N VAL A 158 -3.94 10.63 -3.63
CA VAL A 158 -3.14 9.92 -4.65
C VAL A 158 -3.08 10.71 -5.94
N GLY A 159 -4.21 11.25 -6.42
CA GLY A 159 -4.23 12.08 -7.63
C GLY A 159 -3.39 13.36 -7.49
N HIS A 160 -3.41 13.97 -6.31
CA HIS A 160 -2.61 15.16 -6.01
C HIS A 160 -1.10 14.84 -5.89
N LEU A 161 -0.74 13.67 -5.33
CA LEU A 161 0.63 13.22 -5.08
C LEU A 161 1.14 12.25 -6.16
N TRP A 162 0.53 12.28 -7.35
CA TRP A 162 0.81 11.29 -8.38
C TRP A 162 2.27 11.34 -8.85
N HIS A 163 2.87 12.53 -8.86
CA HIS A 163 4.26 12.71 -9.26
C HIS A 163 5.20 11.97 -8.29
N GLU A 164 5.03 12.19 -7.00
CA GLU A 164 5.80 11.61 -5.91
C GLU A 164 5.63 10.08 -5.87
N ILE A 165 4.39 9.60 -5.96
CA ILE A 165 4.07 8.16 -6.03
C ILE A 165 4.80 7.51 -7.22
N ARG A 166 4.73 8.12 -8.40
CA ARG A 166 5.41 7.60 -9.59
C ARG A 166 6.93 7.57 -9.41
N THR A 167 7.52 8.62 -8.85
CA THR A 167 8.97 8.70 -8.60
C THR A 167 9.41 7.59 -7.65
N VAL A 168 8.69 7.40 -6.54
CA VAL A 168 8.97 6.36 -5.55
C VAL A 168 8.76 4.96 -6.14
N ALA A 169 7.68 4.73 -6.88
CA ALA A 169 7.40 3.43 -7.51
C ALA A 169 8.51 2.99 -8.47
N HIS A 170 9.00 3.88 -9.33
CA HIS A 170 10.10 3.56 -10.25
C HIS A 170 11.43 3.34 -9.52
N ALA A 171 11.71 4.13 -8.48
CA ALA A 171 12.89 3.91 -7.65
C ALA A 171 12.83 2.56 -6.91
N MET A 172 11.65 2.18 -6.42
CA MET A 172 11.41 0.93 -5.71
C MET A 172 11.47 -0.28 -6.65
N ASP A 173 10.93 -0.18 -7.86
CA ASP A 173 11.03 -1.24 -8.86
C ASP A 173 12.49 -1.59 -9.16
N ALA A 174 13.33 -0.55 -9.31
CA ALA A 174 14.77 -0.67 -9.55
C ALA A 174 15.58 -1.15 -8.32
N ARG A 175 15.22 -0.74 -7.10
CA ARG A 175 16.02 -1.00 -5.88
C ARG A 175 15.44 -2.04 -4.95
N THR A 176 14.23 -2.55 -5.24
CA THR A 176 13.43 -3.48 -4.42
C THR A 176 12.95 -2.89 -3.10
N VAL A 177 13.83 -2.23 -2.32
CA VAL A 177 13.51 -1.68 -1.00
C VAL A 177 13.95 -0.21 -0.94
N LEU A 178 13.11 0.63 -0.34
CA LEU A 178 13.43 2.00 0.03
C LEU A 178 13.21 2.20 1.53
N THR A 179 14.10 2.92 2.19
CA THR A 179 13.85 3.46 3.54
C THR A 179 12.96 4.70 3.46
N GLY A 180 12.31 5.06 4.57
CA GLY A 180 11.55 6.31 4.62
C GLY A 180 12.40 7.55 4.33
N ASP A 181 13.66 7.59 4.76
CA ASP A 181 14.51 8.76 4.52
C ASP A 181 14.88 8.88 3.03
N GLU A 182 15.11 7.77 2.34
CA GLU A 182 15.33 7.79 0.89
C GLU A 182 14.06 8.21 0.12
N ILE A 183 12.88 7.81 0.58
CA ILE A 183 11.61 8.26 -0.01
C ILE A 183 11.44 9.77 0.19
N ALA A 184 11.79 10.29 1.37
CA ALA A 184 11.79 11.73 1.65
C ALA A 184 12.76 12.47 0.71
N ASP A 185 13.98 11.97 0.52
CA ASP A 185 14.97 12.56 -0.39
C ASP A 185 14.48 12.58 -1.85
N LEU A 186 13.81 11.51 -2.30
CA LEU A 186 13.26 11.40 -3.66
C LEU A 186 12.09 12.35 -3.93
N THR A 187 11.32 12.70 -2.90
CA THR A 187 10.05 13.42 -3.04
C THR A 187 10.09 14.84 -2.49
N GLY A 188 11.11 15.19 -1.70
CA GLY A 188 11.16 16.43 -0.91
C GLY A 188 10.17 16.46 0.25
N MET A 189 9.54 15.33 0.57
CA MET A 189 8.61 15.21 1.70
C MET A 189 9.36 15.07 3.02
N VAL A 190 8.67 15.29 4.13
CA VAL A 190 9.23 15.06 5.46
C VAL A 190 8.91 13.63 5.89
N ASN A 191 9.93 12.86 6.26
CA ASN A 191 9.77 11.65 7.06
C ASN A 191 9.91 12.02 8.55
N PRO A 192 8.83 12.07 9.34
CA PRO A 192 8.90 12.47 10.74
C PRO A 192 9.87 11.60 11.55
N PRO A 193 10.49 12.13 12.62
CA PRO A 193 11.31 11.33 13.52
C PRO A 193 10.47 10.22 14.17
N SER A 194 11.13 9.15 14.63
CA SER A 194 10.43 8.08 15.35
C SER A 194 9.79 8.63 16.62
N GLY A 195 8.57 8.16 16.92
CA GLY A 195 7.85 8.54 18.12
C GLY A 195 8.47 7.88 19.37
N GLY A 196 9.53 8.46 19.90
CA GLY A 196 10.01 8.16 21.25
C GLY A 196 9.16 8.92 22.27
N ALA A 197 8.65 8.21 23.29
CA ALA A 197 8.05 8.84 24.46
C ALA A 197 8.97 9.96 25.00
N ALA A 198 8.39 11.14 25.22
CA ALA A 198 8.87 12.08 26.24
C ALA A 198 7.99 11.91 27.47
#